data_AF-A0A0M3IEQ1-F1
#
_entry.id   AF-A0A0M3IEQ1-F1
#
_cell.length_a   1.000
_cell.length_b   1.000
_cell.length_c   1.000
_cell.angle_alpha   90.00
_cell.angle_beta   90.00
_cell.angle_gamma   90.00
#
_symmetry.space_group_name_H-M   'P 1'
#
loop_
_entity.id
_entity.type
_entity.pdbx_description
1 polymer ?
#
loop_
_entity_poly.entity_id
_entity_poly.type
_entity_poly.pdbx_seq_one_letter_code
_entity_poly.pdbx_strand_id
1 'polypeptide(L)'
;MPRTFGDTQIHISQLDAVVKTDRPIYAQEPMEENTDENIAKIGKYIAENLVDDGATLQIGIGAIPDAACALLTHHKDLGVHTELLSDGVIDLIERNVVTNSRKTLDPGKIVTSFAYGTRKFYDYLDNNPLFCWFIPL
;
A
#
# COMPACT_ATOMS: atom_id res chain seq x y z
N MET A 1 4.36 -0.58 -16.43
CA MET A 1 3.30 0.22 -15.78
C MET A 1 2.19 -0.73 -15.43
N PRO A 2 1.83 -0.93 -14.16
CA PRO A 2 0.71 -1.81 -13.81
C PRO A 2 -0.60 -1.22 -14.34
N ARG A 3 -1.51 -2.08 -14.77
CA ARG A 3 -2.90 -1.71 -15.00
C ARG A 3 -3.63 -1.74 -13.66
N THR A 4 -4.11 -0.59 -13.23
CA THR A 4 -4.78 -0.43 -11.94
C THR A 4 -6.28 -0.15 -12.10
N PHE A 5 -7.02 -0.22 -10.99
CA PHE A 5 -8.46 0.05 -10.93
C PHE A 5 -8.76 1.29 -10.08
N GLY A 6 -9.98 1.80 -10.19
CA GLY A 6 -10.38 3.08 -9.62
C GLY A 6 -10.34 4.17 -10.68
N ASP A 7 -10.09 5.40 -10.26
CA ASP A 7 -10.06 6.59 -11.12
C ASP A 7 -8.70 6.76 -11.83
N THR A 8 -8.30 5.74 -12.60
CA THR A 8 -7.01 5.69 -13.31
C THR A 8 -7.14 5.32 -14.78
N GLN A 9 -8.38 5.26 -15.29
CA GLN A 9 -8.66 4.83 -16.66
C GLN A 9 -8.97 6.03 -17.54
N ILE A 10 -8.13 6.24 -18.55
CA ILE A 10 -8.30 7.31 -19.53
C ILE A 10 -8.53 6.67 -20.91
N HIS A 11 -9.63 7.03 -21.57
CA HIS A 11 -9.89 6.54 -22.92
C HIS A 11 -8.95 7.23 -23.92
N ILE A 12 -8.45 6.51 -24.93
CA ILE A 12 -7.47 7.04 -25.90
C ILE A 12 -7.95 8.29 -26.64
N SER A 13 -9.27 8.47 -26.80
CA SER A 13 -9.84 9.69 -27.41
C SER A 13 -9.67 10.96 -26.58
N GLN A 14 -9.26 10.83 -25.31
CA GLN A 14 -8.98 11.96 -24.41
C GLN A 14 -7.50 12.37 -24.44
N LEU A 15 -6.67 11.71 -25.25
CA LEU A 15 -5.23 11.98 -25.35
C LEU A 15 -4.93 12.71 -26.66
N ASP A 16 -4.30 13.88 -26.57
CA ASP A 16 -3.87 14.65 -27.76
C ASP A 16 -2.68 14.01 -28.49
N ALA A 17 -1.80 13.32 -27.74
CA ALA A 17 -0.62 12.65 -28.27
C ALA A 17 -0.23 11.44 -27.42
N VAL A 18 0.38 10.43 -28.07
CA VAL A 18 0.84 9.20 -27.41
C VAL A 18 2.24 8.83 -27.89
N VAL A 19 3.16 8.59 -26.95
CA VAL A 19 4.49 8.06 -27.23
C VAL A 19 4.62 6.68 -26.59
N LYS A 20 4.76 5.64 -27.42
CA LYS A 20 4.94 4.27 -26.94
C LYS A 20 6.37 4.06 -26.44
N THR A 21 6.50 3.52 -25.23
CA THR A 21 7.78 3.08 -24.66
C THR A 21 7.57 1.81 -23.86
N ASP A 22 8.61 0.98 -23.77
CA ASP A 22 8.66 -0.18 -22.90
C ASP A 22 9.96 -0.12 -22.12
N ARG A 23 9.89 0.49 -20.95
CA ARG A 23 11.01 0.61 -20.02
C ARG A 23 10.52 0.28 -18.61
N PRO A 24 11.39 -0.29 -17.76
CA PRO A 24 11.05 -0.53 -16.37
C PRO A 24 10.57 0.75 -15.69
N ILE A 25 9.57 0.62 -14.82
CA ILE A 25 9.19 1.69 -13.91
C ILE A 25 10.37 1.91 -12.96
N TYR A 26 10.65 3.17 -12.63
CA TYR A 26 11.59 3.48 -11.56
C TYR A 26 11.04 2.88 -10.25
N ALA A 27 11.81 1.97 -9.66
CA ALA A 27 11.41 1.24 -8.47
C ALA A 27 12.41 1.49 -7.35
N GLN A 28 11.93 1.34 -6.13
CA GLN A 28 12.78 1.31 -4.96
C GLN A 28 13.63 0.04 -4.98
N GLU A 29 14.92 0.17 -4.64
CA GLU A 29 15.74 -1.00 -4.33
C GLU A 29 15.21 -1.65 -3.04
N PRO A 30 15.27 -2.99 -2.91
CA PRO A 30 14.92 -3.66 -1.67
C PRO A 30 15.67 -3.02 -0.50
N MET A 31 14.94 -2.54 0.50
CA MET A 31 15.58 -2.00 1.70
C MET A 31 16.21 -3.13 2.50
N GLU A 32 17.43 -2.91 2.95
CA GLU A 32 18.04 -3.74 3.99
C GLU A 32 17.26 -3.58 5.30
N GLU A 33 17.27 -4.62 6.13
CA GLU A 33 16.66 -4.55 7.45
C GLU A 33 17.27 -3.39 8.25
N ASN A 34 16.40 -2.53 8.78
CA ASN A 34 16.84 -1.45 9.63
C ASN A 34 17.25 -2.02 11.00
N THR A 35 18.52 -1.84 11.35
CA THR A 35 19.11 -2.34 12.60
C THR A 35 19.04 -1.33 13.75
N ASP A 36 18.41 -0.17 13.55
CA ASP A 36 18.24 0.84 14.60
C ASP A 36 17.16 0.41 15.62
N GLU A 37 17.60 0.16 16.85
CA GLU A 37 16.73 -0.22 17.95
C GLU A 37 15.63 0.80 18.26
N ASN A 38 15.86 2.09 18.01
CA ASN A 38 14.84 3.12 18.27
C ASN A 38 13.69 3.00 17.29
N ILE A 39 13.98 2.69 16.02
CA ILE A 39 12.95 2.47 15.00
C ILE A 39 12.13 1.23 15.35
N ALA A 40 12.79 0.14 15.77
CA ALA A 40 12.10 -1.06 16.24
C ALA A 40 11.20 -0.78 17.46
N LYS A 41 11.69 0.01 18.43
CA LYS A 41 10.91 0.42 19.61
C LYS A 41 9.68 1.27 19.21
N ILE A 42 9.84 2.22 18.30
CA ILE A 42 8.72 3.04 17.79
C ILE A 42 7.67 2.16 17.12
N GLY A 43 8.08 1.27 16.20
CA GLY A 43 7.17 0.34 15.53
C GLY A 43 6.39 -0.53 16.52
N LYS A 44 7.07 -1.04 17.56
CA LYS A 44 6.45 -1.82 18.63
C LYS A 44 5.41 -1.01 19.40
N TYR A 45 5.72 0.23 19.77
CA TYR A 45 4.76 1.07 20.49
C TYR A 45 3.51 1.35 19.67
N ILE A 46 3.67 1.63 18.36
CA ILE A 46 2.55 1.84 17.45
C ILE A 46 1.69 0.58 17.37
N ALA A 47 2.31 -0.57 17.06
CA ALA A 47 1.58 -1.82 16.87
C ALA A 47 0.88 -2.30 18.16
N GLU A 48 1.55 -2.26 19.32
CA GLU A 48 0.98 -2.85 20.55
C GLU A 48 0.02 -1.93 21.29
N ASN A 49 0.13 -0.60 21.13
CA ASN A 49 -0.57 0.34 22.01
C ASN A 49 -1.48 1.33 21.28
N LEU A 50 -1.35 1.48 19.97
CA LEU A 50 -2.06 2.52 19.22
C LEU A 50 -2.97 1.98 18.10
N VAL A 51 -2.78 0.73 17.68
CA VAL A 51 -3.59 0.11 16.63
C VAL A 51 -4.49 -0.95 17.23
N ASP A 52 -5.80 -0.80 17.00
CA ASP A 52 -6.80 -1.78 17.40
C ASP A 52 -7.17 -2.71 16.24
N ASP A 53 -7.67 -3.90 16.56
CA ASP A 53 -8.33 -4.78 15.58
C ASP A 53 -9.47 -4.03 14.87
N GLY A 54 -9.53 -4.15 13.55
CA GLY A 54 -10.50 -3.44 12.71
C GLY A 54 -10.15 -1.99 12.35
N ALA A 55 -9.00 -1.47 12.79
CA ALA A 55 -8.56 -0.13 12.43
C ALA A 55 -8.35 0.03 10.92
N THR A 56 -8.62 1.23 10.39
CA THR A 56 -8.30 1.60 8.99
C THR A 56 -7.05 2.45 8.97
N LEU A 57 -6.01 1.94 8.32
CA LEU A 57 -4.67 2.51 8.37
C LEU A 57 -4.42 3.49 7.23
N GLN A 58 -3.82 4.64 7.59
CA GLN A 58 -3.08 5.52 6.70
C GLN A 58 -1.60 5.38 7.06
N ILE A 59 -0.76 5.00 6.10
CA ILE A 59 0.65 4.65 6.34
C ILE A 59 1.50 5.25 5.22
N GLY A 60 2.62 5.89 5.59
CA GLY A 60 3.61 6.39 4.63
C GLY A 60 4.71 5.38 4.30
N ILE A 61 5.81 5.86 3.73
CA ILE A 61 7.03 5.08 3.47
C ILE A 61 8.14 5.37 4.48
N GLY A 62 9.06 4.42 4.59
CA GLY A 62 10.30 4.56 5.33
C GLY A 62 10.35 3.66 6.57
N ALA A 63 11.47 3.74 7.28
CA ALA A 63 11.80 2.73 8.27
C ALA A 63 10.82 2.63 9.45
N ILE A 64 10.20 3.74 9.89
CA ILE A 64 9.20 3.73 10.97
C ILE A 64 7.89 3.05 10.54
N PRO A 65 7.22 3.46 9.45
CA PRO A 65 6.02 2.76 8.99
C PRO A 65 6.29 1.30 8.64
N ASP A 66 7.44 0.98 8.04
CA ASP A 66 7.82 -0.40 7.73
C ASP A 66 7.97 -1.23 9.01
N ALA A 67 8.62 -0.69 10.05
CA ALA A 67 8.76 -1.35 11.34
C ALA A 67 7.42 -1.54 12.07
N ALA A 68 6.49 -0.58 11.94
CA ALA A 68 5.14 -0.72 12.46
C ALA A 68 4.40 -1.85 11.72
N CYS A 69 4.37 -1.81 10.38
CA CYS A 69 3.73 -2.85 9.55
C CYS A 69 4.25 -4.25 9.86
N ALA A 70 5.56 -4.43 10.00
CA ALA A 70 6.17 -5.73 10.34
C ALA A 70 5.66 -6.32 11.67
N LEU A 71 5.19 -5.48 12.59
CA LEU A 71 4.69 -5.87 13.91
C LEU A 71 3.16 -5.90 14.00
N LEU A 72 2.45 -5.44 12.97
CA LEU A 72 0.98 -5.51 12.91
C LEU A 72 0.46 -6.92 12.61
N THR A 73 1.33 -7.90 12.38
CA THR A 73 1.00 -9.25 11.89
C THR A 73 0.05 -10.08 12.78
N HIS A 74 -0.20 -9.66 14.02
CA HIS A 74 -1.12 -10.32 14.96
C HIS A 74 -2.50 -9.66 15.08
N HIS A 75 -2.69 -8.50 14.45
CA HIS A 75 -3.98 -7.81 14.42
C HIS A 75 -4.95 -8.50 13.47
N LYS A 76 -6.22 -8.14 13.57
CA LYS A 76 -7.30 -8.72 12.76
C LYS A 76 -8.11 -7.65 12.07
N ASP A 77 -8.55 -7.99 10.87
CA ASP A 77 -9.52 -7.24 10.10
C ASP A 77 -9.15 -5.78 9.82
N LEU A 78 -7.86 -5.49 9.70
CA LEU A 78 -7.38 -4.15 9.39
C LEU A 78 -7.86 -3.72 8.00
N GLY A 79 -8.10 -2.42 7.85
CA GLY A 79 -8.35 -1.75 6.58
C GLY A 79 -7.19 -0.87 6.16
N VAL A 80 -7.12 -0.52 4.88
CA VAL A 80 -6.15 0.44 4.35
C VAL A 80 -6.87 1.51 3.52
N HIS A 81 -6.63 2.76 3.90
CA HIS A 81 -7.01 3.95 3.16
C HIS A 81 -5.86 4.95 3.34
N THR A 82 -4.98 5.06 2.34
CA THR A 82 -3.73 5.81 2.48
C THR A 82 -3.39 6.64 1.26
N GLU A 83 -2.77 7.81 1.44
CA GLU A 83 -2.31 8.64 0.31
C GLU A 83 -1.31 7.88 -0.57
N LEU A 84 -0.20 7.45 0.02
CA LEU A 84 0.87 6.69 -0.62
C LEU A 84 0.83 5.22 -0.16
N LEU A 85 0.91 4.29 -1.11
CA LEU A 85 1.00 2.86 -0.86
C LEU A 85 2.40 2.32 -1.18
N SER A 86 2.91 1.43 -0.32
CA SER A 86 4.23 0.78 -0.47
C SER A 86 4.19 -0.71 -0.11
N ASP A 87 5.33 -1.39 -0.27
CA ASP A 87 5.52 -2.83 -0.06
C ASP A 87 5.05 -3.34 1.32
N GLY A 88 5.16 -2.53 2.38
CA GLY A 88 4.93 -2.95 3.76
C GLY A 88 3.52 -3.52 4.03
N VAL A 89 2.53 -3.18 3.20
CA VAL A 89 1.17 -3.72 3.34
C VAL A 89 1.02 -5.12 2.74
N ILE A 90 1.90 -5.55 1.82
CA ILE A 90 1.72 -6.81 1.07
C ILE A 90 1.70 -7.99 2.03
N ASP A 91 2.67 -8.07 2.94
CA ASP A 91 2.76 -9.17 3.91
C ASP A 91 1.51 -9.22 4.81
N LEU A 92 0.96 -8.07 5.20
CA LEU A 92 -0.27 -8.00 5.99
C LEU A 92 -1.50 -8.46 5.21
N ILE A 93 -1.56 -8.20 3.90
CA ILE A 93 -2.62 -8.71 3.01
C ILE A 93 -2.50 -10.23 2.88
N GLU A 94 -1.32 -10.74 2.58
CA GLU A 94 -1.07 -12.17 2.37
C GLU A 94 -1.35 -13.00 3.63
N ARG A 95 -1.16 -12.40 4.81
CA ARG A 95 -1.48 -13.01 6.11
C ARG A 95 -2.96 -12.89 6.51
N ASN A 96 -3.82 -12.28 5.70
CA ASN A 96 -5.21 -11.95 6.03
C ASN A 96 -5.36 -11.07 7.29
N VAL A 97 -4.33 -10.29 7.62
CA VAL A 97 -4.40 -9.26 8.68
C VAL A 97 -5.16 -8.05 8.14
N VAL A 98 -4.82 -7.62 6.93
CA VAL A 98 -5.57 -6.60 6.18
C VAL A 98 -6.65 -7.30 5.35
N THR A 99 -7.89 -7.16 5.79
CA THR A 99 -9.07 -7.71 5.09
C THR A 99 -9.97 -6.62 4.51
N ASN A 100 -9.83 -5.38 4.99
CA ASN A 100 -10.71 -4.26 4.65
C ASN A 100 -12.19 -4.50 4.99
N SER A 101 -12.52 -5.54 5.78
CA SER A 101 -13.90 -5.98 6.05
C SER A 101 -14.68 -5.03 6.98
N ARG A 102 -13.96 -4.27 7.81
CA ARG A 102 -14.52 -3.36 8.83
C ARG A 102 -14.58 -1.90 8.37
N LYS A 103 -14.08 -1.59 7.17
CA LYS A 103 -14.10 -0.24 6.63
C LYS A 103 -15.55 0.21 6.40
N THR A 104 -15.84 1.46 6.79
CA THR A 104 -17.15 2.08 6.55
C THR A 104 -17.31 2.59 5.12
N LEU A 105 -16.19 2.93 4.46
CA LEU A 105 -16.11 3.36 3.07
C LEU A 105 -15.24 2.37 2.29
N ASP A 106 -15.66 2.01 1.07
CA ASP A 106 -14.96 1.07 0.19
C ASP A 106 -14.57 -0.26 0.88
N PRO A 107 -15.54 -0.99 1.48
CA PRO A 107 -15.27 -2.25 2.16
C PRO A 107 -14.69 -3.28 1.19
N GLY A 108 -13.72 -4.06 1.69
CA GLY A 108 -13.02 -5.07 0.90
C GLY A 108 -12.02 -4.52 -0.11
N LYS A 109 -11.76 -3.20 -0.14
CA LYS A 109 -10.78 -2.56 -1.02
C LYS A 109 -9.67 -1.87 -0.25
N ILE A 110 -8.47 -1.93 -0.80
CA ILE A 110 -7.36 -1.05 -0.41
C ILE A 110 -7.48 0.22 -1.23
N VAL A 111 -7.60 1.36 -0.54
CA VAL A 111 -7.82 2.66 -1.16
C VAL A 111 -6.56 3.50 -1.09
N THR A 112 -6.16 4.11 -2.20
CA THR A 112 -4.97 4.97 -2.23
C THR A 112 -4.92 5.99 -3.38
N SER A 113 -3.97 6.95 -3.37
CA SER A 113 -3.84 8.01 -4.40
C SER A 113 -2.59 7.90 -5.29
N PHE A 114 -1.42 7.51 -4.75
CA PHE A 114 -0.30 7.00 -5.57
C PHE A 114 0.52 5.88 -4.89
N ALA A 115 1.35 5.17 -5.67
CA ALA A 115 2.13 4.01 -5.20
C ALA A 115 3.62 4.18 -5.51
N TYR A 116 4.46 3.80 -4.54
CA TYR A 116 5.91 3.73 -4.71
C TYR A 116 6.49 2.57 -3.92
N GLY A 117 7.33 1.78 -4.57
CA GLY A 117 7.90 0.58 -3.95
C GLY A 117 8.77 -0.22 -4.90
N THR A 118 9.00 -1.48 -4.55
CA THR A 118 9.86 -2.37 -5.34
C THR A 118 9.21 -2.83 -6.64
N ARG A 119 10.01 -3.48 -7.50
CA ARG A 119 9.46 -4.12 -8.71
C ARG A 119 8.40 -5.17 -8.39
N LYS A 120 8.59 -5.96 -7.32
CA LYS A 120 7.63 -6.98 -6.88
C LYS A 120 6.31 -6.35 -6.47
N PHE A 121 6.35 -5.20 -5.80
CA PHE A 121 5.16 -4.44 -5.45
C PHE A 121 4.40 -4.00 -6.71
N TYR A 122 5.08 -3.45 -7.72
CA TYR A 122 4.40 -3.11 -8.98
C TYR A 122 3.79 -4.32 -9.69
N ASP A 123 4.48 -5.46 -9.68
CA ASP A 123 3.96 -6.69 -10.27
C ASP A 123 2.74 -7.22 -9.47
N TYR A 124 2.69 -7.02 -8.14
CA TYR A 124 1.56 -7.38 -7.27
C TYR A 124 0.31 -6.49 -7.50
N LEU A 125 0.52 -5.22 -7.83
CA LEU A 125 -0.55 -4.26 -8.15
C LEU A 125 -1.18 -4.52 -9.52
N ASP A 126 -0.43 -5.09 -10.46
CA ASP A 126 -0.88 -5.25 -11.85
C ASP A 126 -2.12 -6.14 -11.94
N ASN A 127 -3.19 -5.61 -12.54
CA ASN A 127 -4.47 -6.30 -12.72
C ASN A 127 -5.09 -6.86 -11.42
N ASN A 128 -4.76 -6.28 -10.26
CA ASN A 128 -5.30 -6.73 -8.98
C ASN A 128 -6.51 -5.88 -8.53
N PRO A 129 -7.74 -6.43 -8.55
CA PRO A 129 -8.96 -5.68 -8.21
C PRO A 129 -9.09 -5.37 -6.72
N LEU A 130 -8.22 -5.87 -5.85
CA LEU A 130 -8.19 -5.52 -4.43
C LEU A 130 -7.90 -4.02 -4.24
N PHE A 131 -7.09 -3.43 -5.12
CA PHE A 131 -6.66 -2.04 -5.04
C PHE A 131 -7.58 -1.11 -5.82
N CYS A 132 -7.91 0.03 -5.24
CA CYS A 132 -8.71 1.07 -5.85
C CYS A 132 -8.01 2.42 -5.68
N TRP A 133 -7.65 3.06 -6.80
CA TRP A 133 -7.06 4.38 -6.81
C TRP A 133 -8.13 5.46 -6.83
N PHE A 134 -7.92 6.50 -6.03
CA PHE A 134 -8.69 7.73 -6.09
C PHE A 134 -7.74 8.90 -6.32
N ILE A 135 -7.94 9.59 -7.44
CA ILE A 135 -7.23 10.81 -7.78
C ILE A 135 -8.20 11.95 -7.51
N PRO A 136 -7.90 12.89 -6.58
CA PRO A 136 -8.74 14.07 -6.45
C PRO A 136 -8.66 14.89 -7.74
N LEU A 137 -9.81 15.08 -8.38
CA LEU A 137 -10.02 15.96 -9.54
C LEU A 137 -9.93 17.44 -9.13
#